data_AF-V8NHD0-F1
#
_entry.id   AF-V8NHD0-F1
#
_cell.length_a   1.000
_cell.length_b   1.000
_cell.length_c   1.000
_cell.angle_alpha   90.00
_cell.angle_beta   90.00
_cell.angle_gamma   90.00
#
_symmetry.space_group_name_H-M   'P 1'
#
loop_
_entity.id
_entity.type
_entity.pdbx_description
1 polymer ?
#
loop_
_entity_poly.entity_id
_entity_poly.type
_entity_poly.pdbx_seq_one_letter_code
_entity_poly.pdbx_strand_id
1 'polypeptide(L)'
;KFGANAILGVSLAVCKAGAAEKEVPLYRHIADLAGNKEVVLPVPVSLFCCAVRKANSGPELAMQEFMILPVGAESFKEAMRIGAEVYHNLKNLLKNAISKAGYTDKIVIGMDVAASEFYRDGKYDLDFKSPDDPSRYISPDQLADLYKSFVKNYPVVSIEDPFDQDDWPAWKKFTAEAGIQVVGDDLTVTNPKRISKAVQEKSCNCLLLKVNQIGSVTESLQACKLAQSNGWGIKTGAPCRSERLAKYNQILSCIKLSPCQSPSFEGDGWFRNTKHK
;
A
#
# COMPACT_ATOMS: atom_id res chain seq x y z
N LYS A 1 11.49 -24.96 8.49
CA LYS A 1 11.21 -26.15 9.32
C LYS A 1 9.76 -26.20 9.82
N PHE A 2 9.19 -25.09 10.32
CA PHE A 2 7.82 -25.10 10.91
C PHE A 2 6.73 -24.41 10.07
N GLY A 3 7.11 -23.76 8.96
CA GLY A 3 6.19 -22.96 8.13
C GLY A 3 5.96 -21.56 8.73
N ALA A 4 5.95 -20.54 7.88
CA ALA A 4 5.79 -19.14 8.30
C ALA A 4 4.47 -18.91 9.06
N ASN A 5 3.39 -19.58 8.64
CA ASN A 5 2.07 -19.44 9.27
C ASN A 5 2.05 -19.90 10.74
N ALA A 6 2.73 -21.01 11.06
CA ALA A 6 2.78 -21.52 12.43
C ALA A 6 3.59 -20.60 13.35
N ILE A 7 4.75 -20.14 12.87
CA ILE A 7 5.61 -19.20 13.60
C ILE A 7 4.88 -17.88 13.83
N LEU A 8 4.20 -17.37 12.80
CA LEU A 8 3.44 -16.12 12.89
C LEU A 8 2.30 -16.24 13.89
N GLY A 9 1.57 -17.35 13.89
CA GLY A 9 0.48 -17.59 14.84
C GLY A 9 0.95 -17.49 16.28
N VAL A 10 2.06 -18.17 16.61
CA VAL A 10 2.68 -18.09 17.94
C VAL A 10 3.19 -16.69 18.23
N SER A 11 3.88 -16.05 17.28
CA SER A 11 4.44 -14.71 17.43
C SER A 11 3.36 -13.67 17.74
N LEU A 12 2.23 -13.70 17.03
CA LEU A 12 1.09 -12.81 17.27
C LEU A 12 0.43 -13.08 18.63
N ALA A 13 0.29 -14.35 19.03
CA ALA A 13 -0.29 -14.71 20.32
C ALA A 13 0.59 -14.25 21.48
N VAL A 14 1.91 -14.46 21.40
CA VAL A 14 2.88 -13.99 22.39
C VAL A 14 2.88 -12.47 22.49
N CYS A 15 2.81 -11.76 21.36
CA CYS A 15 2.73 -10.30 21.36
C CYS A 15 1.45 -9.78 22.06
N LYS A 16 0.30 -10.43 21.83
CA LYS A 16 -0.95 -10.13 22.53
C LYS A 16 -0.86 -10.41 24.03
N ALA A 17 -0.31 -11.56 24.41
CA ALA A 17 -0.12 -11.91 25.81
C ALA A 17 0.83 -10.93 26.53
N GLY A 18 1.92 -10.53 25.87
CA GLY A 18 2.86 -9.53 26.41
C GLY A 18 2.26 -8.14 26.58
N ALA A 19 1.28 -7.76 25.74
CA ALA A 19 0.50 -6.53 25.94
C ALA A 19 -0.42 -6.64 27.16
N ALA A 20 -1.11 -7.77 27.31
CA ALA A 20 -2.00 -8.03 28.44
C ALA A 20 -1.26 -8.08 29.79
N GLU A 21 -0.09 -8.74 29.83
CA GLU A 21 0.77 -8.81 31.03
C GLU A 21 1.24 -7.43 31.49
N LYS A 22 1.50 -6.52 30.54
CA LYS A 22 1.89 -5.13 30.83
C LYS A 22 0.70 -4.22 31.09
N GLU A 23 -0.53 -4.73 31.02
CA GLU A 23 -1.78 -3.97 31.13
C GLU A 23 -1.86 -2.78 30.15
N VAL A 24 -1.24 -2.90 28.96
CA VAL A 24 -1.28 -1.86 27.93
C VAL A 24 -2.03 -2.33 26.68
N PRO A 25 -2.66 -1.41 25.92
CA PRO A 25 -3.21 -1.74 24.61
C PRO A 25 -2.14 -2.32 23.67
N LEU A 26 -2.53 -3.27 22.80
CA LEU A 26 -1.60 -3.94 21.88
C LEU A 26 -0.80 -2.97 21.00
N TYR A 27 -1.42 -1.87 20.53
CA TYR A 27 -0.72 -0.87 19.70
C TYR A 27 0.42 -0.19 20.47
N ARG A 28 0.24 0.06 21.78
CA ARG A 28 1.24 0.66 22.65
C ARG A 28 2.37 -0.32 22.91
N HIS A 29 2.04 -1.59 23.16
CA HIS A 29 3.04 -2.65 23.30
C HIS A 29 3.92 -2.77 22.03
N ILE A 30 3.31 -2.76 20.85
CA ILE A 30 4.05 -2.79 19.57
C ILE A 30 4.90 -1.52 19.40
N ALA A 31 4.38 -0.35 19.76
CA ALA A 31 5.15 0.90 19.74
C ALA A 31 6.38 0.84 20.66
N ASP A 32 6.24 0.28 21.87
CA ASP A 32 7.34 0.08 22.80
C ASP A 32 8.40 -0.87 22.24
N LEU A 33 7.98 -2.00 21.65
CA LEU A 33 8.89 -2.93 20.95
C LEU A 33 9.61 -2.26 19.77
N ALA A 34 8.93 -1.33 19.09
CA ALA A 34 9.52 -0.51 18.04
C ALA A 34 10.41 0.62 18.58
N GLY A 35 10.33 0.96 19.87
CA GLY A 35 11.04 2.11 20.46
C GLY A 35 10.39 3.46 20.12
N ASN A 36 9.12 3.46 19.69
CA ASN A 36 8.37 4.65 19.31
C ASN A 36 7.70 5.26 20.55
N LYS A 37 8.03 6.52 20.88
CA LYS A 37 7.42 7.24 22.01
C LYS A 37 6.00 7.69 21.69
N GLU A 38 5.79 8.19 20.47
CA GLU A 38 4.50 8.65 19.98
C GLU A 38 3.88 7.64 19.01
N VAL A 39 2.56 7.63 18.96
CA VAL A 39 1.78 6.79 18.05
C VAL A 39 1.05 7.73 17.09
N VAL A 40 1.02 7.39 15.80
CA VAL A 40 0.38 8.18 14.74
C VAL A 40 -0.70 7.32 14.10
N LEU A 41 -1.83 7.93 13.75
CA LEU A 41 -2.89 7.25 13.01
C LEU A 41 -2.56 7.25 11.51
N PRO A 42 -2.60 6.07 10.85
CA PRO A 42 -2.30 6.01 9.43
C PRO A 42 -3.42 6.66 8.61
N VAL A 43 -3.07 7.15 7.42
CA VAL A 43 -4.06 7.44 6.38
C VAL A 43 -4.68 6.12 5.92
N PRO A 44 -6.00 5.92 6.03
CA PRO A 44 -6.63 4.72 5.51
C PRO A 44 -6.54 4.75 3.98
N VAL A 45 -5.70 3.88 3.42
CA VAL A 45 -5.77 3.56 1.99
C VAL A 45 -7.07 2.79 1.81
N SER A 46 -8.07 3.39 1.17
CA SER A 46 -9.35 2.74 0.91
C SER A 46 -9.32 2.17 -0.52
N LEU A 47 -9.58 0.87 -0.67
CA LEU A 47 -9.56 0.11 -1.92
C LEU A 47 -10.99 0.01 -2.44
N PHE A 48 -11.17 0.36 -3.70
CA PHE A 48 -12.50 0.51 -4.30
C PHE A 48 -12.70 -0.36 -5.52
N CYS A 49 -11.66 -0.56 -6.31
CA CYS A 49 -11.77 -1.29 -7.55
C CYS A 49 -10.65 -2.32 -7.60
N CYS A 50 -10.98 -3.58 -7.33
CA CYS A 50 -10.19 -4.67 -7.86
C CYS A 50 -10.62 -4.84 -9.32
N ALA A 51 -9.68 -4.96 -10.25
CA ALA A 51 -9.95 -5.46 -11.60
C ALA A 51 -10.27 -6.98 -11.57
N VAL A 52 -11.18 -7.40 -10.69
CA VAL A 52 -11.71 -8.75 -10.67
C VAL A 52 -12.91 -8.76 -11.60
N ARG A 53 -12.69 -9.35 -12.77
CA ARG A 53 -13.70 -9.65 -13.78
C ARG A 53 -14.94 -10.27 -13.12
N LYS A 54 -16.13 -9.80 -13.51
CA LYS A 54 -17.28 -10.69 -13.72
C LYS A 54 -17.18 -11.21 -15.14
N ALA A 55 -17.31 -12.51 -15.33
CA ALA A 55 -16.94 -13.24 -16.55
C ALA A 55 -17.44 -12.67 -17.90
N ASN A 56 -18.37 -11.71 -17.97
CA ASN A 56 -19.11 -11.41 -19.21
C ASN A 56 -19.28 -9.90 -19.56
N SER A 57 -18.38 -8.97 -19.22
CA SER A 57 -18.57 -7.56 -19.66
C SER A 57 -17.31 -6.68 -19.66
N GLY A 58 -16.89 -6.23 -20.85
CA GLY A 58 -16.02 -5.07 -21.08
C GLY A 58 -14.52 -5.36 -21.30
N PRO A 59 -13.75 -4.37 -21.81
CA PRO A 59 -12.31 -4.53 -22.05
C PRO A 59 -11.57 -4.85 -20.75
N GLU A 60 -10.62 -5.79 -20.84
CA GLU A 60 -9.91 -6.33 -19.69
C GLU A 60 -8.86 -5.33 -19.19
N LEU A 61 -8.81 -5.16 -17.87
CA LEU A 61 -7.83 -4.28 -17.24
C LEU A 61 -6.73 -5.14 -16.61
N ALA A 62 -5.48 -4.90 -17.04
CA ALA A 62 -4.32 -5.64 -16.55
C ALA A 62 -4.01 -5.36 -15.09
N MET A 63 -4.06 -4.10 -14.68
CA MET A 63 -3.68 -3.64 -13.34
C MET A 63 -4.63 -4.18 -12.27
N GLN A 64 -4.07 -4.61 -11.14
CA GLN A 64 -4.81 -5.36 -10.12
C GLN A 64 -5.82 -4.49 -9.35
N GLU A 65 -5.38 -3.34 -8.81
CA GLU A 65 -6.21 -2.50 -7.95
C GLU A 65 -6.08 -0.99 -8.23
N PHE A 66 -7.20 -0.27 -8.13
CA PHE A 66 -7.23 1.18 -7.95
C PHE A 66 -7.74 1.53 -6.55
N MET A 67 -6.97 2.39 -5.88
CA MET A 67 -7.17 2.83 -4.50
C MET A 67 -7.46 4.32 -4.45
N ILE A 68 -8.20 4.72 -3.43
CA ILE A 68 -8.57 6.10 -3.14
C ILE A 68 -8.04 6.44 -1.75
N LEU A 69 -7.32 7.54 -1.65
CA LEU A 69 -6.65 7.97 -0.44
C LEU A 69 -7.21 9.34 -0.02
N PRO A 70 -8.01 9.41 1.06
CA PRO A 70 -8.60 10.65 1.58
C PRO A 70 -7.57 11.45 2.40
N VAL A 71 -6.53 11.94 1.74
CA VAL A 71 -5.38 12.60 2.39
C VAL A 71 -5.73 13.97 2.98
N GLY A 72 -6.74 14.65 2.43
CA GLY A 72 -7.25 15.94 2.92
C GLY A 72 -8.30 15.83 4.04
N ALA A 73 -8.47 14.66 4.65
CA ALA A 73 -9.33 14.49 5.82
C ALA A 73 -8.66 15.04 7.09
N GLU A 74 -9.43 15.60 8.01
CA GLU A 74 -8.91 16.13 9.29
C GLU A 74 -8.78 15.03 10.36
N SER A 75 -9.41 13.87 10.13
CA SER A 75 -9.36 12.74 11.04
C SER A 75 -9.58 11.41 10.34
N PHE A 76 -9.15 10.33 10.98
CA PHE A 76 -9.40 8.97 10.52
C PHE A 76 -10.91 8.67 10.32
N LYS A 77 -11.76 9.21 11.18
CA LYS A 77 -13.23 9.05 11.07
C LYS A 77 -13.77 9.74 9.81
N GLU A 78 -13.31 10.96 9.53
CA GLU A 78 -13.69 11.68 8.32
C GLU A 78 -13.16 10.97 7.07
N ALA A 79 -11.92 10.49 7.10
CA ALA A 79 -11.30 9.72 6.02
C ALA A 79 -12.14 8.47 5.65
N MET A 80 -12.63 7.72 6.66
CA MET A 80 -13.51 6.58 6.44
C MET A 80 -14.87 6.97 5.86
N ARG A 81 -15.44 8.11 6.29
CA ARG A 81 -16.70 8.64 5.76
C ARG A 81 -16.55 9.03 4.28
N ILE A 82 -15.50 9.80 3.95
CA ILE A 82 -15.16 10.19 2.57
C ILE A 82 -15.00 8.94 1.71
N GLY A 83 -14.26 7.95 2.20
CA GLY A 83 -14.11 6.68 1.52
C GLY A 83 -15.46 6.01 1.24
N ALA A 84 -16.29 5.79 2.26
CA ALA A 84 -17.59 5.15 2.08
C ALA A 84 -18.51 5.90 1.09
N GLU A 85 -18.55 7.23 1.15
CA GLU A 85 -19.39 8.04 0.25
C GLU A 85 -18.93 7.92 -1.21
N VAL A 86 -17.62 7.96 -1.46
CA VAL A 86 -17.09 7.77 -2.83
C VAL A 86 -17.38 6.36 -3.34
N TYR A 87 -17.45 5.36 -2.45
CA TYR A 87 -17.66 3.94 -2.81
C TYR A 87 -19.05 3.75 -3.37
N HIS A 88 -20.03 4.28 -2.66
CA HIS A 88 -21.42 4.22 -3.07
C HIS A 88 -21.67 5.01 -4.37
N ASN A 89 -20.87 6.05 -4.65
CA ASN A 89 -20.91 6.82 -5.89
C ASN A 89 -20.13 6.18 -7.06
N LEU A 90 -19.24 5.20 -6.80
CA LEU A 90 -18.31 4.65 -7.79
C LEU A 90 -18.93 3.74 -8.83
N LYS A 91 -20.25 3.52 -8.79
CA LYS A 91 -20.96 2.59 -9.66
C LYS A 91 -20.76 2.87 -11.16
N ASN A 92 -20.28 4.07 -11.57
CA ASN A 92 -20.00 4.42 -12.97
C ASN A 92 -18.88 5.49 -13.16
N LEU A 93 -17.59 5.18 -12.90
CA LEU A 93 -16.36 5.98 -13.16
C LEU A 93 -15.76 6.73 -11.94
N LEU A 94 -14.48 6.45 -11.64
CA LEU A 94 -13.71 6.97 -10.49
C LEU A 94 -13.64 8.51 -10.43
N LYS A 95 -13.23 9.19 -11.51
CA LYS A 95 -13.10 10.66 -11.52
C LYS A 95 -14.45 11.36 -11.34
N ASN A 96 -15.47 10.87 -12.03
CA ASN A 96 -16.83 11.39 -11.90
C ASN A 96 -17.39 11.10 -10.51
N ALA A 97 -17.07 9.96 -9.90
CA ALA A 97 -17.51 9.63 -8.55
C ALA A 97 -16.86 10.55 -7.49
N ILE A 98 -15.56 10.82 -7.59
CA ILE A 98 -14.86 11.77 -6.70
C ILE A 98 -15.47 13.17 -6.83
N SER A 99 -15.69 13.63 -8.07
CA SER A 99 -16.30 14.94 -8.34
C SER A 99 -17.75 15.02 -7.83
N LYS A 100 -18.57 13.98 -8.07
CA LYS A 100 -19.95 13.90 -7.57
C LYS A 100 -20.04 13.85 -6.05
N ALA A 101 -19.08 13.21 -5.39
CA ALA A 101 -19.00 13.17 -3.93
C ALA A 101 -18.50 14.50 -3.33
N GLY A 102 -17.99 15.44 -4.15
CA GLY A 102 -17.53 16.75 -3.69
C GLY A 102 -16.17 16.73 -2.99
N TYR A 103 -15.29 15.76 -3.29
CA TYR A 103 -14.01 15.56 -2.59
C TYR A 103 -12.77 15.66 -3.49
N THR A 104 -12.87 16.39 -4.60
CA THR A 104 -11.81 16.49 -5.63
C THR A 104 -10.45 16.96 -5.06
N ASP A 105 -10.51 17.79 -4.02
CA ASP A 105 -9.40 18.44 -3.32
C ASP A 105 -8.96 17.69 -2.05
N LYS A 106 -9.72 16.67 -1.63
CA LYS A 106 -9.41 15.85 -0.44
C LYS A 106 -8.91 14.44 -0.78
N ILE A 107 -8.97 14.05 -2.04
CA ILE A 107 -8.74 12.69 -2.49
C ILE A 107 -7.64 12.62 -3.54
N VAL A 108 -6.75 11.65 -3.36
CA VAL A 108 -5.76 11.23 -4.35
C VAL A 108 -5.90 9.74 -4.65
N ILE A 109 -5.26 9.28 -5.72
CA ILE A 109 -5.37 7.92 -6.25
C ILE A 109 -4.07 7.15 -5.98
N GLY A 110 -4.21 5.88 -5.61
CA GLY A 110 -3.13 4.91 -5.59
C GLY A 110 -3.43 3.76 -6.54
N MET A 111 -2.40 3.06 -7.01
CA MET A 111 -2.55 1.93 -7.92
C MET A 111 -1.72 0.76 -7.41
N ASP A 112 -2.25 -0.45 -7.52
CA ASP A 112 -1.50 -1.70 -7.43
C ASP A 112 -1.54 -2.37 -8.79
N VAL A 113 -0.38 -2.45 -9.40
CA VAL A 113 -0.22 -2.94 -10.77
C VAL A 113 -0.05 -4.45 -10.76
N ALA A 114 0.72 -5.01 -9.83
CA ALA A 114 1.17 -6.40 -9.81
C ALA A 114 1.81 -6.84 -11.14
N ALA A 115 2.79 -6.09 -11.63
CA ALA A 115 3.33 -6.27 -12.98
C ALA A 115 3.99 -7.63 -13.25
N SER A 116 4.44 -8.32 -12.21
CA SER A 116 4.97 -9.69 -12.29
C SER A 116 3.97 -10.67 -12.95
N GLU A 117 2.66 -10.47 -12.76
CA GLU A 117 1.61 -11.36 -13.31
C GLU A 117 1.55 -11.33 -14.85
N PHE A 118 1.93 -10.19 -15.43
CA PHE A 118 1.87 -9.97 -16.87
C PHE A 118 3.23 -9.67 -17.50
N TYR A 119 4.32 -9.96 -16.78
CA TYR A 119 5.66 -9.94 -17.34
C TYR A 119 5.88 -11.13 -18.29
N ARG A 120 6.46 -10.87 -19.46
CA ARG A 120 6.71 -11.84 -20.54
C ARG A 120 8.05 -11.53 -21.20
N ASP A 121 9.06 -12.36 -20.96
CA ASP A 121 10.37 -12.33 -21.63
C ASP A 121 11.01 -10.92 -21.75
N GLY A 122 11.07 -10.16 -20.65
CA GLY A 122 11.65 -8.81 -20.66
C GLY A 122 10.69 -7.69 -21.07
N LYS A 123 9.42 -8.03 -21.33
CA LYS A 123 8.35 -7.10 -21.69
C LYS A 123 7.11 -7.33 -20.82
N TYR A 124 6.06 -6.55 -21.06
CA TYR A 124 4.81 -6.58 -20.30
C TYR A 124 3.60 -6.69 -21.21
N ASP A 125 2.65 -7.52 -20.82
CA ASP A 125 1.41 -7.78 -21.55
C ASP A 125 0.18 -7.21 -20.82
N LEU A 126 -0.25 -6.01 -21.22
CA LEU A 126 -1.42 -5.37 -20.60
C LEU A 126 -2.76 -6.05 -20.92
N ASP A 127 -2.77 -7.08 -21.75
CA ASP A 127 -3.95 -7.85 -22.14
C ASP A 127 -3.75 -9.36 -21.91
N PHE A 128 -2.91 -9.73 -20.93
CA PHE A 128 -2.52 -11.11 -20.63
C PHE A 128 -3.66 -12.10 -20.31
N LYS A 129 -4.87 -11.60 -20.09
CA LYS A 129 -6.09 -12.38 -19.84
C LYS A 129 -6.77 -12.82 -21.14
N SER A 130 -6.47 -12.14 -22.25
CA SER A 130 -6.79 -12.56 -23.62
C SER A 130 -5.76 -13.56 -24.15
N PRO A 131 -6.07 -14.32 -25.22
CA PRO A 131 -5.10 -15.20 -25.87
C PRO A 131 -3.77 -14.50 -26.13
N ASP A 132 -2.68 -15.23 -25.93
CA ASP A 132 -1.33 -14.67 -25.96
C ASP A 132 -0.94 -14.15 -27.35
N ASP A 133 -0.40 -12.93 -27.39
CA ASP A 133 0.06 -12.28 -28.61
C ASP A 133 1.30 -11.42 -28.33
N PRO A 134 2.52 -11.93 -28.59
CA PRO A 134 3.78 -11.20 -28.34
C PRO A 134 3.92 -9.87 -29.07
N SER A 135 3.11 -9.59 -30.11
CA SER A 135 3.14 -8.32 -30.82
C SER A 135 2.57 -7.16 -30.01
N ARG A 136 1.74 -7.44 -28.98
CA ARG A 136 1.15 -6.43 -28.08
C ARG A 136 2.03 -6.08 -26.89
N TYR A 137 3.11 -6.84 -26.68
CA TYR A 137 3.98 -6.66 -25.53
C TYR A 137 4.73 -5.33 -25.60
N ILE A 138 4.71 -4.60 -24.48
CA ILE A 138 5.37 -3.31 -24.35
C ILE A 138 6.65 -3.43 -23.53
N SER A 139 7.64 -2.61 -23.84
CA SER A 139 8.90 -2.56 -23.10
C SER A 139 8.70 -1.93 -21.70
N PRO A 140 9.66 -2.13 -20.77
CA PRO A 140 9.62 -1.45 -19.48
C PRO A 140 9.55 0.08 -19.61
N ASP A 141 10.22 0.65 -20.62
CA ASP A 141 10.20 2.09 -20.89
C ASP A 141 8.82 2.58 -21.35
N GLN A 142 8.16 1.83 -22.25
CA GLN A 142 6.80 2.15 -22.69
C GLN A 142 5.79 2.06 -21.53
N LEU A 143 5.98 1.09 -20.63
CA LEU A 143 5.15 0.96 -19.44
C LEU A 143 5.40 2.11 -18.44
N ALA A 144 6.66 2.51 -18.24
CA ALA A 144 7.01 3.67 -17.43
C ALA A 144 6.40 4.97 -17.98
N ASP A 145 6.41 5.17 -19.30
CA ASP A 145 5.79 6.30 -19.96
C ASP A 145 4.26 6.32 -19.79
N LEU A 146 3.62 5.14 -19.83
CA LEU A 146 2.20 5.00 -19.52
C LEU A 146 1.91 5.45 -18.08
N TYR A 147 2.68 5.01 -17.08
CA TYR A 147 2.51 5.45 -15.70
C TYR A 147 2.73 6.95 -15.51
N LYS A 148 3.77 7.52 -16.14
CA LYS A 148 4.01 8.96 -16.14
C LYS A 148 2.83 9.73 -16.74
N SER A 149 2.18 9.18 -17.77
CA SER A 149 0.94 9.77 -18.31
C SER A 149 -0.20 9.75 -17.29
N PHE A 150 -0.31 8.70 -16.46
CA PHE A 150 -1.34 8.61 -15.42
C PHE A 150 -1.09 9.61 -14.29
N VAL A 151 0.14 9.72 -13.82
CA VAL A 151 0.56 10.71 -12.81
C VAL A 151 0.32 12.14 -13.30
N LYS A 152 0.50 12.41 -14.60
CA LYS A 152 0.25 13.72 -15.20
C LYS A 152 -1.24 14.05 -15.34
N ASN A 153 -2.05 13.08 -15.72
CA ASN A 153 -3.45 13.31 -16.12
C ASN A 153 -4.47 13.07 -14.99
N TYR A 154 -4.06 12.36 -13.94
CA TYR A 154 -4.88 11.98 -12.79
C TYR A 154 -4.11 12.24 -11.48
N PRO A 155 -4.80 12.42 -10.35
CA PRO A 155 -4.15 12.68 -9.06
C PRO A 155 -3.53 11.39 -8.46
N VAL A 156 -2.72 10.67 -9.23
CA VAL A 156 -2.02 9.46 -8.78
C VAL A 156 -0.79 9.86 -7.97
N VAL A 157 -0.73 9.41 -6.72
CA VAL A 157 0.38 9.74 -5.79
C VAL A 157 1.14 8.51 -5.31
N SER A 158 0.67 7.32 -5.63
CA SER A 158 1.26 6.05 -5.20
C SER A 158 1.04 4.96 -6.24
N ILE A 159 2.11 4.25 -6.63
CA ILE A 159 2.04 3.08 -7.50
C ILE A 159 2.81 1.93 -6.83
N GLU A 160 2.15 0.79 -6.69
CA GLU A 160 2.66 -0.47 -6.14
C GLU A 160 2.94 -1.46 -7.27
N ASP A 161 4.09 -2.14 -7.18
CA ASP A 161 4.60 -3.13 -8.14
C ASP A 161 4.47 -2.75 -9.62
N PRO A 162 4.99 -1.58 -10.04
CA PRO A 162 4.94 -1.12 -11.43
C PRO A 162 5.69 -2.02 -12.43
N PHE A 163 6.64 -2.83 -11.97
CA PHE A 163 7.44 -3.73 -12.81
C PHE A 163 7.60 -5.09 -12.13
N ASP A 164 8.05 -6.07 -12.90
CA ASP A 164 8.35 -7.41 -12.40
C ASP A 164 9.29 -7.35 -11.18
N GLN A 165 9.12 -8.30 -10.26
CA GLN A 165 9.89 -8.39 -9.03
C GLN A 165 11.41 -8.39 -9.23
N ASP A 166 11.92 -8.85 -10.38
CA ASP A 166 13.35 -8.92 -10.68
C ASP A 166 13.79 -7.95 -11.81
N ASP A 167 12.91 -7.08 -12.31
CA ASP A 167 13.26 -6.01 -13.28
C ASP A 167 13.85 -4.76 -12.59
N TRP A 168 14.91 -4.98 -11.81
CA TRP A 168 15.60 -3.95 -11.03
C TRP A 168 15.97 -2.67 -11.83
N PRO A 169 16.43 -2.75 -13.09
CA PRO A 169 16.70 -1.56 -13.90
C PRO A 169 15.47 -0.67 -14.13
N ALA A 170 14.31 -1.27 -14.44
CA ALA A 170 13.08 -0.53 -14.67
C ALA A 170 12.59 0.18 -13.41
N TRP A 171 12.59 -0.53 -12.27
CA TRP A 171 12.28 0.04 -10.95
C TRP A 171 13.15 1.27 -10.63
N LYS A 172 14.47 1.13 -10.77
CA LYS A 172 15.42 2.23 -10.50
C LYS A 172 15.17 3.44 -11.40
N LYS A 173 14.99 3.21 -12.70
CA LYS A 173 14.75 4.28 -13.68
C LYS A 173 13.44 5.01 -13.37
N PHE A 174 12.36 4.27 -13.16
CA PHE A 174 11.06 4.85 -12.88
C PHE A 174 11.04 5.61 -11.55
N THR A 175 11.57 5.04 -10.46
CA THR A 175 11.60 5.70 -9.15
C THR A 175 12.38 7.02 -9.17
N ALA A 176 13.40 7.14 -10.01
CA ALA A 176 14.15 8.39 -10.17
C ALA A 176 13.34 9.51 -10.86
N GLU A 177 12.38 9.15 -11.71
CA GLU A 177 11.60 10.09 -12.54
C GLU A 177 10.17 10.31 -12.02
N ALA A 178 9.58 9.37 -11.29
CA ALA A 178 8.15 9.32 -11.00
C ALA A 178 7.66 10.47 -10.09
N GLY A 179 8.50 10.95 -9.17
CA GLY A 179 8.16 12.04 -8.25
C GLY A 179 7.02 11.73 -7.27
N ILE A 180 6.59 10.47 -7.18
CA ILE A 180 5.50 9.97 -6.35
C ILE A 180 5.98 8.83 -5.44
N GLN A 181 5.09 8.29 -4.60
CA GLN A 181 5.36 7.08 -3.85
C GLN A 181 5.41 5.86 -4.81
N VAL A 182 6.49 5.09 -4.73
CA VAL A 182 6.67 3.82 -5.44
C VAL A 182 6.82 2.73 -4.38
N VAL A 183 5.84 1.83 -4.33
CA VAL A 183 5.72 0.80 -3.30
C VAL A 183 6.24 -0.53 -3.82
N GLY A 184 7.16 -1.15 -3.09
CA GLY A 184 7.60 -2.52 -3.37
C GLY A 184 6.88 -3.54 -2.50
N ASP A 185 6.11 -4.42 -3.13
CA ASP A 185 5.49 -5.61 -2.51
C ASP A 185 6.23 -6.86 -2.97
N ASP A 186 6.01 -7.35 -4.19
CA ASP A 186 6.72 -8.51 -4.75
C ASP A 186 8.24 -8.23 -4.91
N LEU A 187 8.60 -6.97 -5.18
CA LEU A 187 10.00 -6.55 -5.20
C LEU A 187 10.71 -6.83 -3.87
N THR A 188 10.02 -6.64 -2.74
CA THR A 188 10.66 -6.68 -1.40
C THR A 188 10.30 -7.91 -0.59
N VAL A 189 9.10 -8.48 -0.80
CA VAL A 189 8.47 -9.59 -0.06
C VAL A 189 8.69 -9.50 1.45
N THR A 190 8.66 -8.28 1.99
CA THR A 190 8.99 -7.98 3.40
C THR A 190 10.33 -8.59 3.88
N ASN A 191 11.25 -8.88 2.95
CA ASN A 191 12.52 -9.54 3.22
C ASN A 191 13.65 -8.51 3.39
N PRO A 192 14.34 -8.46 4.56
CA PRO A 192 15.39 -7.49 4.82
C PRO A 192 16.50 -7.44 3.76
N LYS A 193 16.87 -8.58 3.14
CA LYS A 193 17.91 -8.60 2.10
C LYS A 193 17.45 -7.92 0.82
N ARG A 194 16.21 -8.17 0.38
CA ARG A 194 15.63 -7.52 -0.80
C ARG A 194 15.36 -6.04 -0.52
N ILE A 195 14.92 -5.69 0.69
CA ILE A 195 14.80 -4.29 1.14
C ILE A 195 16.16 -3.60 1.08
N SER A 196 17.22 -4.18 1.65
CA SER A 196 18.56 -3.58 1.59
C SER A 196 19.06 -3.39 0.16
N LYS A 197 18.82 -4.36 -0.73
CA LYS A 197 19.14 -4.22 -2.16
C LYS A 197 18.36 -3.07 -2.80
N ALA A 198 17.05 -3.02 -2.58
CA ALA A 198 16.18 -1.99 -3.14
C ALA A 198 16.50 -0.58 -2.62
N VAL A 199 16.94 -0.45 -1.37
CA VAL A 199 17.50 0.78 -0.81
C VAL A 199 18.79 1.17 -1.54
N GLN A 200 19.75 0.24 -1.69
CA GLN A 200 21.04 0.51 -2.34
C GLN A 200 20.87 0.92 -3.81
N GLU A 201 19.96 0.26 -4.52
CA GLU A 201 19.69 0.52 -5.94
C GLU A 201 18.72 1.68 -6.16
N LYS A 202 18.07 2.19 -5.10
CA LYS A 202 17.02 3.22 -5.14
C LYS A 202 15.83 2.79 -6.00
N SER A 203 15.44 1.52 -5.87
CA SER A 203 14.43 0.87 -6.71
C SER A 203 13.01 1.28 -6.35
N CYS A 204 12.73 1.60 -5.09
CA CYS A 204 11.45 2.14 -4.63
C CYS A 204 11.65 3.08 -3.42
N ASN A 205 10.58 3.66 -2.88
CA ASN A 205 10.64 4.59 -1.75
C ASN A 205 9.56 4.31 -0.69
N CYS A 206 8.88 3.17 -0.78
CA CYS A 206 7.89 2.72 0.18
C CYS A 206 7.88 1.18 0.23
N LEU A 207 7.72 0.64 1.44
CA LEU A 207 7.61 -0.79 1.69
C LEU A 207 6.14 -1.16 1.92
N LEU A 208 5.63 -2.16 1.19
CA LEU A 208 4.42 -2.85 1.62
C LEU A 208 4.78 -3.91 2.67
N LEU A 209 4.40 -3.67 3.92
CA LEU A 209 4.72 -4.57 5.03
C LEU A 209 3.62 -5.63 5.20
N LYS A 210 3.93 -6.88 4.87
CA LYS A 210 3.07 -8.05 5.09
C LYS A 210 3.71 -9.00 6.09
N VAL A 211 3.21 -8.99 7.33
CA VAL A 211 3.76 -9.77 8.45
C VAL A 211 3.82 -11.28 8.18
N ASN A 212 2.94 -11.80 7.32
CA ASN A 212 2.91 -13.21 6.93
C ASN A 212 3.96 -13.60 5.88
N GLN A 213 4.51 -12.64 5.13
CA GLN A 213 5.62 -12.93 4.21
C GLN A 213 6.92 -13.18 4.98
N ILE A 214 7.13 -12.47 6.09
CA ILE A 214 8.35 -12.61 6.90
C ILE A 214 8.20 -13.58 8.08
N GLY A 215 6.97 -13.73 8.60
CA GLY A 215 6.61 -14.82 9.51
C GLY A 215 6.70 -14.52 11.01
N SER A 216 7.18 -13.35 11.44
CA SER A 216 7.17 -12.95 12.86
C SER A 216 6.98 -11.44 13.06
N VAL A 217 6.46 -11.06 14.24
CA VAL A 217 6.31 -9.64 14.63
C VAL A 217 7.67 -8.95 14.72
N THR A 218 8.68 -9.62 15.28
CA THR A 218 10.01 -9.05 15.46
C THR A 218 10.67 -8.73 14.11
N GLU A 219 10.65 -9.66 13.17
CA GLU A 219 11.24 -9.42 11.84
C GLU A 219 10.44 -8.38 11.05
N SER A 220 9.12 -8.33 11.22
CA SER A 220 8.28 -7.28 10.63
C SER A 220 8.67 -5.88 11.15
N LEU A 221 8.93 -5.75 12.46
CA LEU A 221 9.39 -4.50 13.05
C LEU A 221 10.79 -4.12 12.56
N GLN A 222 11.68 -5.09 12.37
CA GLN A 222 13.02 -4.85 11.81
C GLN A 222 12.95 -4.39 10.35
N ALA A 223 12.11 -5.02 9.52
CA ALA A 223 11.87 -4.60 8.13
C ALA A 223 11.30 -3.17 8.06
N CYS A 224 10.32 -2.87 8.91
CA CYS A 224 9.75 -1.53 9.05
C CYS A 224 10.83 -0.49 9.41
N LYS A 225 11.64 -0.76 10.45
CA LYS A 225 12.75 0.12 10.87
C LYS A 225 13.80 0.31 9.77
N LEU A 226 14.14 -0.76 9.06
CA LEU A 226 15.09 -0.69 7.96
C LEU A 226 14.60 0.25 6.86
N ALA A 227 13.33 0.14 6.45
CA ALA A 227 12.74 1.04 5.48
C ALA A 227 12.66 2.49 6.02
N GLN A 228 12.12 2.71 7.22
CA GLN A 228 11.98 4.05 7.82
C GLN A 228 13.33 4.76 8.01
N SER A 229 14.37 4.05 8.47
CA SER A 229 15.72 4.62 8.64
C SER A 229 16.39 5.04 7.33
N ASN A 230 15.89 4.54 6.18
CA ASN A 230 16.30 4.95 4.84
C ASN A 230 15.33 5.95 4.19
N GLY A 231 14.44 6.55 4.98
CA GLY A 231 13.50 7.58 4.53
C GLY A 231 12.31 7.04 3.73
N TRP A 232 12.06 5.73 3.76
CA TRP A 232 10.93 5.15 3.04
C TRP A 232 9.62 5.25 3.80
N GLY A 233 8.52 5.35 3.05
CA GLY A 233 7.18 5.15 3.58
C GLY A 233 6.91 3.69 3.94
N ILE A 234 5.90 3.47 4.79
CA ILE A 234 5.39 2.14 5.11
C ILE A 234 3.91 2.10 4.79
N LYS A 235 3.50 1.09 4.01
CA LYS A 235 2.10 0.77 3.73
C LYS A 235 1.79 -0.60 4.31
N THR A 236 0.65 -0.74 4.99
CA THR A 236 0.23 -2.03 5.59
C THR A 236 -1.11 -2.49 5.04
N GLY A 237 -1.10 -3.22 3.92
CA GLY A 237 -2.26 -3.87 3.29
C GLY A 237 -3.39 -2.94 2.79
N ALA A 238 -4.17 -3.41 1.81
CA ALA A 238 -5.34 -2.71 1.25
C ALA A 238 -6.68 -3.21 1.87
N PRO A 239 -7.82 -2.51 1.72
CA PRO A 239 -9.12 -2.92 2.31
C PRO A 239 -10.22 -3.41 1.34
N CYS A 240 -10.78 -4.60 1.54
CA CYS A 240 -12.12 -4.95 1.07
C CYS A 240 -12.64 -6.12 1.92
N ARG A 241 -13.97 -6.17 2.18
CA ARG A 241 -14.70 -7.20 2.95
C ARG A 241 -14.55 -7.15 4.49
N SER A 242 -15.43 -7.87 5.20
CA SER A 242 -15.66 -7.80 6.66
C SER A 242 -14.40 -8.03 7.51
N GLU A 243 -13.53 -8.92 7.05
CA GLU A 243 -12.21 -9.20 7.63
C GLU A 243 -11.26 -8.00 7.61
N ARG A 244 -11.50 -7.03 6.71
CA ARG A 244 -10.73 -5.78 6.63
C ARG A 244 -11.43 -4.62 7.35
N LEU A 245 -12.77 -4.57 7.39
CA LEU A 245 -13.53 -3.63 8.26
C LEU A 245 -13.21 -3.82 9.75
N ALA A 246 -12.98 -5.06 10.18
CA ALA A 246 -12.54 -5.36 11.55
C ALA A 246 -11.27 -4.58 11.94
N LYS A 247 -10.33 -4.38 11.02
CA LYS A 247 -9.08 -3.63 11.25
C LYS A 247 -9.35 -2.15 11.50
N TYR A 248 -10.27 -1.56 10.73
CA TYR A 248 -10.66 -0.15 10.90
C TYR A 248 -11.52 0.09 12.13
N ASN A 249 -12.45 -0.82 12.42
CA ASN A 249 -13.22 -0.76 13.66
C ASN A 249 -12.29 -0.86 14.88
N GLN A 250 -11.22 -1.65 14.78
CA GLN A 250 -10.20 -1.70 15.82
C GLN A 250 -9.45 -0.36 15.95
N ILE A 251 -9.05 0.27 14.83
CA ILE A 251 -8.43 1.61 14.86
C ILE A 251 -9.38 2.64 15.49
N LEU A 252 -10.65 2.66 15.08
CA LEU A 252 -11.69 3.52 15.68
C LEU A 252 -11.89 3.23 17.17
N SER A 253 -11.82 1.98 17.59
CA SER A 253 -11.89 1.57 19.00
C SER A 253 -10.69 2.10 19.78
N CYS A 254 -9.47 1.96 19.25
CA CYS A 254 -8.25 2.50 19.85
C CYS A 254 -8.33 4.03 20.03
N ILE A 255 -8.88 4.74 19.04
CA ILE A 255 -9.11 6.20 19.13
C ILE A 255 -10.08 6.54 20.27
N LYS A 256 -11.20 5.81 20.37
CA LYS A 256 -12.23 6.04 21.40
C LYS A 256 -11.74 5.73 22.83
N LEU A 257 -10.91 4.70 22.99
CA LEU A 257 -10.47 4.20 24.30
C LEU A 257 -9.21 4.90 24.84
N SER A 258 -8.60 5.83 24.10
CA SER A 258 -7.38 6.52 24.52
C SER A 258 -7.41 8.04 24.24
N PRO A 259 -8.39 8.80 24.79
CA PRO A 259 -8.57 10.22 24.47
C PRO A 259 -7.40 11.12 24.91
N CYS A 260 -6.67 10.77 25.97
CA CYS A 260 -5.53 11.54 26.49
C CYS A 260 -4.21 11.34 25.71
N GLN A 261 -4.18 10.44 24.72
CA GLN A 261 -3.08 10.21 23.77
C GLN A 261 -3.65 10.13 22.36
N SER A 262 -4.53 11.07 22.01
CA SER A 262 -5.15 11.13 20.68
C SER A 262 -4.04 11.16 19.61
N PRO A 263 -3.84 10.08 18.84
CA PRO A 263 -2.73 10.02 17.90
C PRO A 263 -3.04 10.96 16.72
N SER A 264 -2.05 11.72 16.27
CA SER A 264 -2.22 12.66 15.17
C SER A 264 -2.56 11.91 13.88
N PHE A 265 -3.44 12.50 13.05
CA PHE A 265 -3.73 11.97 11.72
C PHE A 265 -2.68 12.48 10.73
N GLU A 266 -2.04 11.57 9.99
CA GLU A 266 -0.87 11.90 9.17
C GLU A 266 -1.20 12.71 7.90
N GLY A 267 -2.43 12.59 7.36
CA GLY A 267 -2.91 13.33 6.19
C GLY A 267 -1.95 13.26 4.99
N ASP A 268 -1.66 14.41 4.38
CA ASP A 268 -0.74 14.52 3.25
C ASP A 268 0.72 14.12 3.57
N GLY A 269 1.11 14.08 4.85
CA GLY A 269 2.48 13.75 5.27
C GLY A 269 2.88 12.32 4.91
N TRP A 270 1.90 11.40 4.86
CA TRP A 270 2.10 9.95 4.73
C TRP A 270 2.85 9.53 3.46
N PHE A 271 2.67 10.26 2.35
CA PHE A 271 3.37 9.99 1.08
C PHE A 271 4.48 11.02 0.76
N ARG A 272 4.61 12.09 1.57
CA ARG A 272 5.53 13.21 1.32
C ARG A 272 6.90 13.09 2.02
N ASN A 273 7.23 11.92 2.59
CA ASN A 273 8.61 11.62 3.04
C ASN A 273 9.66 11.66 1.91
N THR A 274 9.24 11.98 0.67
CA THR A 274 10.09 12.45 -0.43
C THR A 274 10.76 13.81 -0.19
N LYS A 275 10.48 14.52 0.92
CA LYS A 275 11.09 15.81 1.29
C LYS A 275 12.04 15.79 2.51
N HIS A 276 12.76 14.70 2.75
CA HIS A 276 14.04 14.81 3.47
C HIS A 276 15.18 15.05 2.47
N LYS A 277 15.17 16.25 1.88
CA LYS A 277 16.32 16.97 1.33
C LYS A 277 16.16 18.44 1.68
#